data_AF-A0A291B981-F1
#
_entry.id   AF-A0A291B981-F1
#
_cell.length_a   1.000
_cell.length_b   1.000
_cell.length_c   1.000
_cell.angle_alpha   90.00
_cell.angle_beta   90.00
_cell.angle_gamma   90.00
#
_symmetry.space_group_name_H-M   'P 1'
#
loop_
_entity.id
_entity.type
_entity.pdbx_description
1 polymer ?
#
loop_
_entity_poly.entity_id
_entity_poly.type
_entity_poly.pdbx_seq_one_letter_code
_entity_poly.pdbx_strand_id
1 'polypeptide(L)'
;MTIMKTSISLFISAIIAVLGALLLNFSQLITSTGLAFVLGAITVGIVLSLMPIKSSDTISKASSLNSKTIYVGNLPYRANENDIKELFAKYGEVFTVRLMKDKRTGKRRGFGFVVMAEADVSVAIGQLNNKEYGERTLKVREANYPKKEEHAQ
;
A
#
# COMPACT_ATOMS: atom_id res chain seq x y z
N MET A 1 -32.07 46.44 35.53
CA MET A 1 -31.51 45.58 34.46
C MET A 1 -30.44 44.60 34.97
N THR A 2 -30.55 44.11 36.22
CA THR A 2 -29.57 43.19 36.83
C THR A 2 -30.22 41.83 37.12
N ILE A 3 -31.49 41.85 37.53
CA ILE A 3 -32.29 40.67 37.93
C ILE A 3 -32.46 39.65 36.78
N MET A 4 -32.58 40.11 35.53
CA MET A 4 -32.71 39.23 34.36
C MET A 4 -31.40 38.56 33.94
N LYS A 5 -30.23 39.14 34.27
CA LYS A 5 -28.92 38.52 34.03
C LYS A 5 -28.62 37.42 35.07
N THR A 6 -29.10 37.61 36.30
CA THR A 6 -28.94 36.63 37.40
C THR A 6 -29.75 35.36 37.16
N SER A 7 -30.98 35.47 36.64
CA SER A 7 -31.78 34.28 36.32
C SER A 7 -31.18 33.48 35.17
N ILE A 8 -30.72 34.13 34.09
CA ILE A 8 -30.10 33.46 32.94
C ILE A 8 -28.80 32.74 33.32
N SER A 9 -27.95 33.36 34.16
CA SER A 9 -26.72 32.71 34.65
C SER A 9 -27.01 31.53 35.57
N LEU A 10 -28.10 31.58 36.36
CA LEU A 10 -28.56 30.45 37.17
C LEU A 10 -29.02 29.27 36.30
N PHE A 11 -29.76 29.53 35.21
CA PHE A 11 -30.17 28.49 34.26
C PHE A 11 -28.98 27.85 33.53
N ILE A 12 -28.00 28.65 33.10
CA ILE A 12 -26.80 28.14 32.42
C ILE A 12 -25.97 27.27 33.37
N SER A 13 -25.79 27.70 34.63
CA SER A 13 -25.11 26.90 35.65
C SER A 13 -25.83 25.59 35.93
N ALA A 14 -27.17 25.60 35.99
CA ALA A 14 -27.98 24.39 36.18
C ALA A 14 -27.82 23.42 34.99
N ILE A 15 -27.81 23.91 33.75
CA ILE A 15 -27.62 23.09 32.56
C ILE A 15 -26.21 22.46 32.54
N ILE A 16 -25.18 23.24 32.88
CA ILE A 16 -23.79 22.74 32.96
C ILE A 16 -23.66 21.70 34.08
N ALA A 17 -24.31 21.91 35.22
CA ALA A 17 -24.31 20.95 36.32
C ALA A 17 -25.01 19.63 35.93
N VAL A 18 -26.14 19.70 35.22
CA VAL A 18 -26.86 18.52 34.72
C VAL A 18 -26.03 17.78 33.66
N LEU A 19 -25.42 18.49 32.71
CA LEU A 19 -24.51 17.88 31.73
C LEU A 19 -23.29 17.25 32.41
N GLY A 20 -22.70 17.94 33.39
CA GLY A 20 -21.57 17.44 34.17
C GLY A 20 -21.93 16.18 34.94
N ALA A 21 -23.08 16.13 35.61
CA ALA A 21 -23.57 14.94 36.30
C ALA A 21 -23.85 13.77 35.34
N LEU A 22 -24.38 14.05 34.14
CA LEU A 22 -24.62 13.02 33.12
C LEU A 22 -23.30 12.46 32.57
N LEU A 23 -22.30 13.32 32.33
CA LEU A 23 -20.95 12.92 31.92
C LEU A 23 -20.19 12.14 33.01
N LEU A 24 -20.30 12.56 34.28
CA LEU A 24 -19.68 11.86 35.40
C LEU A 24 -20.33 10.47 35.63
N ASN A 25 -21.64 10.34 35.44
CA ASN A 25 -22.32 9.04 35.45
C ASN A 25 -21.87 8.14 34.28
N PHE A 26 -21.46 8.73 33.15
CA PHE A 26 -20.88 7.97 32.04
C PHE A 26 -19.48 7.42 32.37
N SER A 27 -18.72 8.08 33.27
CA SER A 27 -17.42 7.59 33.73
C SER A 27 -17.53 6.29 34.55
N GLN A 28 -18.64 6.10 35.27
CA GLN A 28 -18.93 4.85 36.03
C GLN A 28 -19.19 3.65 35.09
N LEU A 29 -19.61 3.90 33.84
CA LEU A 29 -19.87 2.85 32.86
C LEU A 29 -18.57 2.27 32.27
N ILE A 30 -17.50 3.08 32.23
CA ILE A 30 -16.20 2.72 31.66
C ILE A 30 -15.27 2.10 32.72
N THR A 31 -15.65 2.09 34.00
CA THR A 31 -14.83 1.54 35.09
C THR A 31 -14.75 0.01 35.07
N SER A 32 -15.70 -0.67 34.42
CA SER A 32 -15.57 -2.10 34.22
C SER A 32 -14.62 -2.37 33.04
N THR A 33 -13.47 -2.96 33.35
CA THR A 33 -12.48 -3.39 32.35
C THR A 33 -13.11 -4.22 31.24
N GLY A 34 -14.17 -4.99 31.56
CA GLY A 34 -14.95 -5.76 30.58
C GLY A 34 -15.65 -4.92 29.53
N LEU A 35 -16.34 -3.83 29.90
CA LEU A 35 -17.07 -3.00 28.93
C LEU A 35 -16.11 -2.20 28.05
N ALA A 36 -14.99 -1.75 28.61
CA ALA A 36 -13.92 -1.11 27.85
C ALA A 36 -13.32 -2.06 26.80
N PHE A 37 -13.12 -3.33 27.15
CA PHE A 37 -12.63 -4.34 26.19
C PHE A 37 -13.64 -4.60 25.07
N VAL A 38 -14.94 -4.69 25.37
CA VAL A 38 -15.99 -4.92 24.36
C VAL A 38 -16.09 -3.75 23.38
N LEU A 39 -16.07 -2.51 23.86
CA LEU A 39 -16.07 -1.32 23.00
C LEU A 39 -14.79 -1.25 22.15
N GLY A 40 -13.64 -1.64 22.71
CA GLY A 40 -12.38 -1.77 21.97
C GLY A 40 -12.45 -2.82 20.86
N ALA A 41 -13.00 -3.99 21.14
CA ALA A 41 -13.13 -5.08 20.16
C ALA A 41 -14.08 -4.70 19.01
N ILE A 42 -15.20 -4.03 19.32
CA ILE A 42 -16.16 -3.58 18.30
C ILE A 42 -15.55 -2.49 17.42
N THR A 43 -14.86 -1.51 18.01
CA THR A 43 -14.20 -0.44 17.24
C THR A 43 -13.09 -0.99 16.34
N VAL A 44 -12.27 -1.92 16.82
CA VAL A 44 -11.24 -2.60 16.00
C VAL A 44 -11.88 -3.40 14.87
N GLY A 45 -12.96 -4.14 15.13
CA GLY A 45 -13.68 -4.90 14.10
C GLY A 45 -14.27 -4.00 13.01
N ILE A 46 -14.90 -2.88 13.39
CA ILE A 46 -15.45 -1.90 12.44
C ILE A 46 -14.34 -1.22 11.63
N VAL A 47 -13.23 -0.85 12.27
CA VAL A 47 -12.06 -0.24 11.59
C VAL A 47 -11.43 -1.21 10.59
N LEU A 48 -11.26 -2.49 10.96
CA LEU A 48 -10.81 -3.53 10.04
C LEU A 48 -11.76 -3.72 8.86
N SER A 49 -13.07 -3.55 9.08
CA SER A 49 -14.07 -3.69 8.03
C SER A 49 -14.17 -2.50 7.07
N LEU A 50 -13.71 -1.31 7.48
CA LEU A 50 -13.81 -0.08 6.68
C LEU A 50 -12.48 0.35 6.04
N MET A 51 -11.35 -0.19 6.50
CA MET A 51 -10.04 0.09 5.92
C MET A 51 -9.75 -0.91 4.79
N PRO A 52 -9.37 -0.46 3.58
CA PRO A 52 -8.91 -1.37 2.55
C PRO A 52 -7.61 -2.03 3.03
N ILE A 53 -7.72 -3.29 3.48
CA ILE A 53 -6.57 -4.14 3.73
C ILE A 53 -5.85 -4.26 2.39
N LYS A 54 -4.72 -3.58 2.24
CA LYS A 54 -3.80 -3.82 1.14
C LYS A 54 -3.17 -5.18 1.39
N SER A 55 -3.91 -6.24 1.04
CA SER A 55 -3.45 -7.62 1.06
C SER A 55 -2.15 -7.69 0.28
N SER A 56 -1.04 -7.85 1.00
CA SER A 56 0.26 -8.17 0.41
C SER A 56 0.26 -9.64 0.01
N ASP A 57 -0.64 -10.03 -0.89
CA ASP A 57 -0.61 -11.32 -1.57
C ASP A 57 0.44 -11.27 -2.68
N THR A 58 1.72 -11.27 -2.27
CA THR A 58 2.88 -11.42 -3.18
C THR A 58 3.55 -12.78 -3.03
N ILE A 59 2.81 -13.83 -2.70
CA ILE A 59 3.29 -15.20 -2.82
C ILE A 59 2.15 -16.06 -3.36
N SER A 60 2.39 -16.74 -4.48
CA SER A 60 1.61 -17.89 -4.99
C SER A 60 0.22 -17.67 -5.61
N LYS A 61 0.11 -16.81 -6.64
CA LYS A 61 -0.89 -17.00 -7.71
C LYS A 61 -0.23 -17.02 -9.09
N ALA A 62 0.83 -17.80 -9.22
CA ALA A 62 1.66 -17.91 -10.43
C ALA A 62 1.61 -19.30 -11.09
N SER A 63 0.60 -20.12 -10.80
CA SER A 63 0.48 -21.47 -11.37
C SER A 63 -0.56 -21.64 -12.47
N SER A 64 -1.32 -20.60 -12.85
CA SER A 64 -2.30 -20.74 -13.96
C SER A 64 -2.67 -19.44 -14.70
N LEU A 65 -1.85 -18.38 -14.61
CA LEU A 65 -2.03 -17.19 -15.44
C LEU A 65 -0.82 -17.08 -16.38
N ASN A 66 -1.07 -17.11 -17.68
CA ASN A 66 -0.07 -16.89 -18.73
C ASN A 66 0.66 -15.57 -18.48
N SER A 67 1.86 -15.66 -17.91
CA SER A 67 2.68 -14.52 -17.54
C SER A 67 4.08 -14.68 -18.14
N LYS A 68 4.66 -13.57 -18.56
CA LYS A 68 6.00 -13.52 -19.14
C LYS A 68 6.87 -12.56 -18.38
N THR A 69 8.18 -12.82 -18.41
CA THR A 69 9.16 -11.92 -17.83
C THR A 69 9.80 -11.06 -18.91
N ILE A 70 9.91 -9.78 -18.62
CA ILE A 70 10.55 -8.75 -19.42
C ILE A 70 11.84 -8.31 -18.73
N TYR A 71 12.92 -8.25 -19.49
CA TYR A 71 14.17 -7.60 -19.08
C TYR A 71 14.08 -6.10 -19.35
N VAL A 72 14.49 -5.31 -18.36
CA VAL A 72 14.53 -3.84 -18.44
C VAL A 72 15.93 -3.37 -18.06
N GLY A 73 16.66 -2.79 -19.01
CA GLY A 73 18.03 -2.33 -18.84
C GLY A 73 18.20 -0.84 -19.09
N ASN A 74 19.40 -0.34 -18.74
CA ASN A 74 19.78 1.06 -18.80
C ASN A 74 18.94 1.99 -17.90
N LEU A 75 18.37 1.44 -16.84
CA LEU A 75 17.59 2.19 -15.85
C LEU A 75 18.48 3.21 -15.13
N PRO A 76 17.95 4.41 -14.81
CA PRO A 76 18.61 5.36 -13.92
C PRO A 76 18.91 4.71 -12.57
N TYR A 77 20.08 4.96 -12.00
CA TYR A 77 20.45 4.42 -10.69
C TYR A 77 19.51 4.88 -9.56
N ARG A 78 18.77 5.98 -9.77
CA ARG A 78 17.76 6.48 -8.84
C ARG A 78 16.39 5.80 -8.98
N ALA A 79 16.15 5.02 -10.04
CA ALA A 79 14.86 4.35 -10.26
C ALA A 79 14.61 3.22 -9.26
N ASN A 80 13.42 3.21 -8.66
CA ASN A 80 12.98 2.27 -7.64
C ASN A 80 12.03 1.22 -8.24
N GLU A 81 11.79 0.11 -7.53
CA GLU A 81 10.82 -0.90 -7.97
C GLU A 81 9.43 -0.31 -8.24
N ASN A 82 8.98 0.63 -7.40
CA ASN A 82 7.69 1.31 -7.56
C ASN A 82 7.61 2.12 -8.86
N ASP A 83 8.64 2.92 -9.16
CA ASP A 83 8.65 3.77 -10.36
C ASP A 83 8.56 2.91 -11.63
N ILE A 84 9.24 1.76 -11.64
CA ILE A 84 9.17 0.80 -12.74
C ILE A 84 7.82 0.10 -12.78
N LYS A 85 7.25 -0.27 -11.63
CA LYS A 85 5.90 -0.85 -11.58
C LYS A 85 4.87 0.12 -12.18
N GLU A 86 4.91 1.39 -11.81
CA GLU A 86 4.00 2.42 -12.32
C GLU A 86 4.22 2.69 -13.81
N LEU A 87 5.47 2.67 -14.28
CA LEU A 87 5.78 2.83 -15.70
C LEU A 87 5.18 1.70 -16.53
N PHE A 88 5.33 0.44 -16.09
CA PHE A 88 4.83 -0.73 -16.81
C PHE A 88 3.32 -0.93 -16.64
N ALA A 89 2.74 -0.51 -15.52
CA ALA A 89 1.30 -0.60 -15.25
C ALA A 89 0.43 0.19 -16.26
N LYS A 90 1.00 1.16 -16.98
CA LYS A 90 0.32 1.89 -18.06
C LYS A 90 0.04 1.03 -19.29
N TYR A 91 0.74 -0.09 -19.43
CA TYR A 91 0.70 -0.95 -20.61
C TYR A 91 0.15 -2.34 -20.31
N GLY A 92 -0.17 -2.65 -19.05
CA GLY A 92 -0.71 -3.95 -18.67
C GLY A 92 -0.62 -4.26 -17.18
N GLU A 93 -1.03 -5.47 -16.81
CA GLU A 93 -0.97 -5.94 -15.43
C GLU A 93 0.45 -6.37 -15.04
N VAL A 94 0.99 -5.75 -13.98
CA VAL A 94 2.34 -6.04 -13.45
C VAL A 94 2.25 -6.83 -12.15
N PHE A 95 2.68 -8.09 -12.21
CA PHE A 95 2.70 -8.99 -11.06
C PHE A 95 3.88 -8.73 -10.14
N THR A 96 5.09 -8.56 -10.68
CA THR A 96 6.32 -8.43 -9.88
C THR A 96 7.36 -7.61 -10.60
N VAL A 97 8.08 -6.77 -9.85
CA VAL A 97 9.26 -6.03 -10.32
C VAL A 97 10.44 -6.37 -9.44
N ARG A 98 11.59 -6.68 -10.05
CA ARG A 98 12.82 -6.99 -9.33
C ARG A 98 14.02 -6.27 -9.94
N LEU A 99 14.54 -5.27 -9.23
CA LEU A 99 15.74 -4.55 -9.65
C LEU A 99 17.00 -5.25 -9.14
N MET A 100 18.01 -5.38 -10.01
CA MET A 100 19.26 -6.03 -9.66
C MET A 100 20.21 -5.05 -8.98
N LYS A 101 20.76 -5.49 -7.85
CA LYS A 101 21.80 -4.80 -7.09
C LYS A 101 23.06 -5.65 -7.11
N ASP A 102 24.21 -4.99 -7.10
CA ASP A 102 25.49 -5.65 -6.90
C ASP A 102 25.55 -6.22 -5.48
N LYS A 103 25.85 -7.51 -5.35
CA LYS A 103 25.89 -8.21 -4.05
C LYS A 103 27.02 -7.72 -3.15
N ARG A 104 28.12 -7.21 -3.72
CA ARG A 104 29.29 -6.76 -2.96
C ARG A 104 29.17 -5.30 -2.55
N THR A 105 28.66 -4.45 -3.43
CA THR A 105 28.60 -2.99 -3.19
C THR A 105 27.21 -2.49 -2.80
N GLY A 106 26.15 -3.30 -2.96
CA GLY A 106 24.76 -2.90 -2.75
C GLY A 106 24.22 -1.91 -3.79
N LYS A 107 25.07 -1.41 -4.70
CA LYS A 107 24.69 -0.41 -5.70
C LYS A 107 23.77 -1.02 -6.77
N ARG A 108 22.83 -0.23 -7.27
CA ARG A 108 21.93 -0.66 -8.35
C ARG A 108 22.74 -0.87 -9.62
N ARG A 109 22.47 -1.96 -10.33
CA ARG A 109 23.15 -2.29 -11.60
C ARG A 109 22.54 -1.60 -12.82
N GLY A 110 21.45 -0.85 -12.64
CA GLY A 110 20.74 -0.17 -13.74
C GLY A 110 19.95 -1.13 -14.64
N PHE A 111 19.53 -2.29 -14.11
CA PHE A 111 18.63 -3.20 -14.81
C PHE A 111 17.80 -4.03 -13.82
N GLY A 112 16.74 -4.65 -14.33
CA GLY A 112 15.85 -5.51 -13.59
C GLY A 112 14.95 -6.37 -14.48
N PHE A 113 14.04 -7.07 -13.81
CA PHE A 113 13.06 -7.95 -14.43
C PHE A 113 11.66 -7.57 -13.98
N VAL A 114 10.71 -7.61 -14.92
CA VAL A 114 9.30 -7.30 -14.68
C VAL A 114 8.48 -8.51 -15.16
N VAL A 115 7.60 -9.03 -14.29
CA VAL A 115 6.68 -10.11 -14.62
C VAL A 115 5.31 -9.50 -14.90
N MET A 116 4.77 -9.77 -16.09
CA MET A 116 3.49 -9.23 -16.57
C MET A 116 2.65 -10.31 -17.23
N ALA A 117 1.36 -10.02 -17.46
CA ALA A 117 0.50 -10.86 -18.29
C ALA A 117 1.08 -11.00 -19.71
N GLU A 118 1.08 -12.22 -20.25
CA GLU A 118 1.69 -12.53 -21.56
C GLU A 118 1.11 -11.68 -22.69
N ALA A 119 -0.19 -11.40 -22.66
CA ALA A 119 -0.89 -10.57 -23.65
C ALA A 119 -0.34 -9.13 -23.73
N ASP A 120 0.12 -8.58 -22.61
CA ASP A 120 0.54 -7.19 -22.50
C ASP A 120 2.03 -6.98 -22.83
N VAL A 121 2.82 -8.06 -22.84
CA VAL A 121 4.28 -8.02 -22.99
C VAL A 121 4.71 -7.40 -24.32
N SER A 122 4.03 -7.77 -25.42
CA SER A 122 4.37 -7.26 -26.75
C SER A 122 4.15 -5.74 -26.82
N VAL A 123 3.04 -5.25 -26.25
CA VAL A 123 2.71 -3.82 -26.20
C VAL A 123 3.72 -3.07 -25.35
N ALA A 124 4.02 -3.57 -24.14
CA ALA A 124 4.99 -2.96 -23.25
C ALA A 124 6.38 -2.85 -23.88
N ILE A 125 6.86 -3.91 -24.56
CA ILE A 125 8.15 -3.89 -25.26
C ILE A 125 8.12 -2.87 -26.41
N GLY A 126 7.09 -2.88 -27.24
CA GLY A 126 6.97 -1.96 -28.38
C GLY A 126 6.92 -0.48 -27.97
N GLN A 127 6.29 -0.19 -26.82
CA GLN A 127 6.12 1.18 -26.33
C GLN A 127 7.30 1.70 -25.53
N LEU A 128 8.00 0.84 -24.76
CA LEU A 128 9.06 1.26 -23.84
C LEU A 128 10.48 1.00 -24.35
N ASN A 129 10.68 0.07 -25.28
CA ASN A 129 12.00 -0.16 -25.83
C ASN A 129 12.48 1.07 -26.61
N ASN A 130 13.70 1.52 -26.32
CA ASN A 130 14.30 2.76 -26.83
C ASN A 130 13.59 4.07 -26.42
N LYS A 131 12.68 4.05 -25.44
CA LYS A 131 12.16 5.29 -24.85
C LYS A 131 13.16 5.90 -23.88
N GLU A 132 13.14 7.21 -23.79
CA GLU A 132 13.91 7.94 -22.79
C GLU A 132 13.18 7.94 -21.44
N TYR A 133 13.90 7.63 -20.38
CA TYR A 133 13.43 7.66 -19.00
C TYR A 133 14.58 8.08 -18.08
N GLY A 134 14.42 9.25 -17.45
CA GLY A 134 15.46 9.82 -16.59
C GLY A 134 16.79 10.02 -17.32
N GLU A 135 16.75 10.66 -18.50
CA GLU A 135 17.91 10.97 -19.37
C GLU A 135 18.65 9.72 -19.88
N ARG A 136 17.98 8.55 -19.83
CA ARG A 136 18.55 7.28 -20.29
C ARG A 136 17.58 6.57 -21.20
N THR A 137 18.10 6.03 -22.30
CA THR A 137 17.31 5.23 -23.25
C THR A 137 17.12 3.81 -22.72
N LEU A 138 15.88 3.44 -22.40
CA LEU A 138 15.54 2.12 -21.87
C LEU A 138 15.79 1.03 -22.92
N LYS A 139 16.30 -0.12 -22.45
CA LYS A 139 16.42 -1.34 -23.25
C LYS A 139 15.45 -2.37 -22.71
N VAL A 140 14.35 -2.61 -23.42
CA VAL A 140 13.27 -3.50 -22.98
C VAL A 140 13.17 -4.68 -23.95
N ARG A 141 13.25 -5.90 -23.43
CA ARG A 141 13.23 -7.14 -24.22
C ARG A 141 12.57 -8.26 -23.44
N GLU A 142 12.11 -9.29 -24.14
CA GLU A 142 11.73 -10.53 -23.47
C GLU A 142 12.93 -11.11 -22.71
N ALA A 143 12.72 -11.51 -21.45
CA ALA A 143 13.78 -12.05 -20.63
C ALA A 143 14.01 -13.52 -20.98
N ASN A 144 15.22 -13.86 -21.42
CA ASN A 144 15.68 -15.24 -21.38
C ASN A 144 16.18 -15.51 -19.95
N TYR A 145 15.30 -16.02 -19.08
CA TYR A 145 15.76 -16.48 -17.77
C TYR A 145 16.72 -17.65 -17.99
N PRO A 146 17.91 -17.67 -17.36
CA PRO A 146 18.55 -18.96 -17.16
C PRO A 146 17.55 -19.82 -16.41
N LYS A 147 17.13 -20.94 -16.99
CA LYS A 147 16.37 -21.97 -16.27
C LYS A 147 17.13 -22.16 -14.96
N LYS A 148 16.51 -21.81 -13.82
CA LYS A 148 17.01 -22.34 -12.55
C LYS A 148 16.87 -23.84 -12.73
N GLU A 149 17.97 -24.52 -12.95
CA GLU A 149 18.00 -25.97 -12.89
C GLU A 149 17.46 -26.33 -11.52
N GLU A 150 16.28 -26.93 -11.55
CA GLU A 150 15.57 -27.43 -10.39
C GLU A 150 16.29 -28.71 -9.94
N HIS A 151 17.54 -28.56 -9.48
CA HIS A 151 18.24 -29.60 -8.73
C HIS A 151 17.61 -29.65 -7.33
N ALA A 152 16.40 -30.19 -7.26
CA ALA A 152 15.91 -30.80 -6.04
C ALA A 152 16.74 -32.08 -5.83
N GLN A 153 17.39 -32.14 -4.67
CA GLN A 153 18.20 -33.25 -4.18
C GLN A 153 17.37 -34.50 -3.94
#